data_AF-A0A4Q3ERP2-F1
#
_entry.id   AF-A0A4Q3ERP2-F1
#
_cell.length_a   1.000
_cell.length_b   1.000
_cell.length_c   1.000
_cell.angle_alpha   90.00
_cell.angle_beta   90.00
_cell.angle_gamma   90.00
#
_symmetry.space_group_name_H-M   'P 1'
#
loop_
_entity.id
_entity.type
_entity.pdbx_description
1 polymer ?
#
loop_
_entity_poly.entity_id
_entity_poly.type
_entity_poly.pdbx_seq_one_letter_code
_entity_poly.pdbx_strand_id
1 'polypeptide(L)'
;HQQKLTIEQVAEKMAHNPAVCFGVEKRGFIREGFWADLVTVDLNLPWTVSKENILYKCGWSPFEGQTFQSSVTHTLVSGNLVWADGKISTDKIGQRLVFKR
;
A
#
# COMPACT_ATOMS: atom_id res chain seq x y z
N HIS A 1 -3.78 18.12 -2.93
CA HIS A 1 -3.48 17.18 -4.03
C HIS A 1 -3.78 17.81 -5.39
N GLN A 2 -3.28 17.27 -6.51
CA GLN A 2 -3.43 17.89 -7.84
C GLN A 2 -4.76 17.56 -8.57
N GLN A 3 -5.64 16.75 -7.98
CA GLN A 3 -6.95 16.36 -8.54
C GLN A 3 -6.93 15.75 -9.95
N LYS A 4 -5.78 15.24 -10.41
CA LYS A 4 -5.65 14.52 -11.69
C LYS A 4 -6.34 13.16 -11.69
N LEU A 5 -6.51 12.56 -10.51
CA LEU A 5 -7.23 11.33 -10.27
C LEU A 5 -8.08 11.51 -9.02
N THR A 6 -9.28 10.94 -9.04
CA THR A 6 -10.11 10.73 -7.85
C THR A 6 -9.54 9.62 -6.97
N ILE A 7 -9.93 9.54 -5.71
CA ILE A 7 -9.45 8.48 -4.79
C ILE A 7 -9.90 7.11 -5.30
N GLU A 8 -11.11 7.03 -5.83
CA GLU A 8 -11.71 5.85 -6.43
C GLU A 8 -10.86 5.38 -7.62
N GLN A 9 -10.44 6.30 -8.50
CA GLN A 9 -9.53 5.96 -9.61
C GLN A 9 -8.17 5.48 -9.13
N VAL A 10 -7.63 6.01 -8.03
CA VAL A 10 -6.38 5.51 -7.45
C VAL A 10 -6.56 4.08 -6.96
N ALA A 11 -7.62 3.77 -6.21
CA ALA A 11 -7.91 2.41 -5.75
C ALA A 11 -8.13 1.44 -6.93
N GLU A 12 -8.88 1.89 -7.94
CA GLU A 12 -9.15 1.12 -9.15
C GLU A 12 -7.87 0.77 -9.91
N LYS A 13 -6.99 1.76 -10.13
CA LYS A 13 -5.75 1.56 -10.92
C LYS A 13 -4.65 0.86 -10.14
N MET A 14 -4.58 1.02 -8.81
CA MET A 14 -3.53 0.45 -7.98
C MET A 14 -3.88 -0.94 -7.41
N ALA A 15 -5.16 -1.32 -7.34
CA ALA A 15 -5.58 -2.59 -6.73
C ALA A 15 -6.57 -3.38 -7.60
N HIS A 16 -7.70 -2.78 -7.98
CA HIS A 16 -8.79 -3.52 -8.64
C HIS A 16 -8.36 -4.03 -10.02
N ASN A 17 -7.82 -3.15 -10.85
CA ASN A 17 -7.44 -3.48 -12.23
C ASN A 17 -6.30 -4.51 -12.29
N PRO A 18 -5.22 -4.43 -11.49
CA PRO A 18 -4.26 -5.51 -11.40
C PRO A 18 -4.89 -6.85 -10.99
N ALA A 19 -5.77 -6.86 -9.98
CA ALA A 19 -6.42 -8.09 -9.53
C ALA A 19 -7.29 -8.72 -10.64
N VAL A 20 -8.05 -7.91 -11.37
CA VAL A 20 -8.87 -8.36 -12.51
C VAL A 20 -7.98 -8.82 -13.67
N CYS A 21 -6.99 -8.03 -14.07
CA CYS A 21 -6.11 -8.29 -15.22
C CYS A 21 -5.37 -9.62 -15.08
N PHE A 22 -4.97 -9.98 -13.86
CA PHE A 22 -4.23 -11.21 -13.60
C PHE A 22 -5.11 -12.36 -13.07
N GLY A 23 -6.40 -12.12 -12.81
CA GLY A 23 -7.30 -13.12 -12.21
C GLY A 23 -6.92 -13.50 -10.78
N VAL A 24 -6.45 -12.54 -9.97
CA VAL A 24 -6.04 -12.79 -8.58
C VAL A 24 -7.25 -13.14 -7.74
N GLU A 25 -7.21 -14.29 -7.06
CA GLU A 25 -8.30 -14.76 -6.24
C GLU A 25 -8.39 -13.98 -4.91
N LYS A 26 -9.60 -13.47 -4.62
CA LYS A 26 -10.00 -12.92 -3.32
C LYS A 26 -9.12 -11.78 -2.80
N ARG A 27 -8.55 -10.97 -3.70
CA ARG A 27 -7.73 -9.78 -3.37
C ARG A 27 -8.05 -8.61 -4.29
N GLY A 28 -7.55 -7.43 -3.92
CA GLY A 28 -7.69 -6.20 -4.70
C GLY A 28 -9.02 -5.47 -4.52
N PHE A 29 -9.95 -5.99 -3.72
CA PHE A 29 -11.24 -5.37 -3.39
C PHE A 29 -11.54 -5.48 -1.89
N ILE A 30 -12.22 -4.49 -1.33
CA ILE A 30 -12.78 -4.56 0.03
C ILE A 30 -14.15 -5.21 -0.06
N ARG A 31 -14.21 -6.52 0.15
CA ARG A 31 -15.42 -7.34 0.04
C ARG A 31 -15.40 -8.46 1.09
N GLU A 32 -16.58 -8.91 1.48
CA GLU A 32 -16.69 -10.08 2.34
C GLU A 32 -16.06 -11.32 1.68
N GLY A 33 -15.35 -12.11 2.49
CA GLY A 33 -14.63 -13.30 2.02
C GLY A 33 -13.31 -13.03 1.28
N PHE A 34 -12.90 -11.76 1.11
CA PHE A 34 -11.59 -11.39 0.56
C PHE A 34 -10.53 -11.31 1.67
N TRP A 35 -9.26 -11.46 1.27
CA TRP A 35 -8.15 -11.23 2.19
C TRP A 35 -8.14 -9.76 2.64
N ALA A 36 -7.87 -9.54 3.92
CA ALA A 36 -7.67 -8.21 4.49
C ALA A 36 -6.27 -7.67 4.14
N ASP A 37 -6.06 -7.39 2.86
CA ASP A 37 -4.94 -6.61 2.34
C ASP A 37 -5.39 -5.16 2.23
N LEU A 38 -5.03 -4.35 3.22
CA LEU A 38 -5.56 -3.01 3.39
C LEU A 38 -4.43 -2.03 3.65
N VAL A 39 -4.59 -0.81 3.17
CA VAL A 39 -3.73 0.32 3.50
C VAL A 39 -4.58 1.47 4.00
N THR A 40 -4.14 2.10 5.08
CA THR A 40 -4.74 3.34 5.59
C THR A 40 -3.81 4.49 5.30
N VAL A 41 -4.34 5.54 4.67
CA VAL A 41 -3.59 6.73 4.28
C VAL A 41 -4.23 7.93 4.96
N ASP A 42 -3.42 8.72 5.65
CA ASP A 42 -3.85 10.03 6.12
C ASP A 42 -3.54 11.06 5.04
N LEU A 43 -4.59 11.66 4.49
CA LEU A 43 -4.49 12.63 3.39
C LEU A 43 -3.91 13.97 3.83
N ASN A 44 -3.89 14.26 5.13
CA ASN A 44 -3.50 15.54 5.72
C ASN A 44 -2.26 15.44 6.61
N LEU A 45 -1.51 14.34 6.51
CA LEU A 45 -0.27 14.14 7.25
C LEU A 45 0.93 14.15 6.28
N PRO A 46 1.58 15.32 6.08
CA PRO A 46 2.73 15.44 5.21
C PRO A 46 3.90 14.57 5.66
N TRP A 47 4.63 14.02 4.69
CA TRP A 47 5.80 13.20 4.93
C TRP A 47 6.89 13.51 3.92
N THR A 48 8.08 13.82 4.43
CA THR A 48 9.26 14.11 3.62
C THR A 48 10.12 12.86 3.51
N VAL A 49 10.46 12.47 2.29
CA VAL A 49 11.39 11.37 2.04
C VAL A 49 12.79 11.83 2.47
N SER A 50 13.42 11.05 3.33
CA SER A 50 14.79 11.29 3.78
C SER A 50 15.57 9.98 3.79
N LYS A 51 16.90 10.06 3.83
CA LYS A 51 17.75 8.87 3.82
C LYS A 51 17.45 7.92 4.98
N GLU A 52 17.01 8.47 6.11
CA GLU A 52 16.73 7.75 7.36
C GLU A 52 15.41 6.95 7.30
N ASN A 53 14.47 7.34 6.43
CA ASN A 53 13.16 6.69 6.32
C ASN A 53 13.00 5.81 5.06
N ILE A 54 14.08 5.64 4.28
CA ILE A 54 14.13 4.74 3.14
C ILE A 54 14.40 3.31 3.62
N LEU A 55 13.47 2.40 3.31
CA LEU A 55 13.57 0.98 3.68
C LEU A 55 14.27 0.12 2.60
N TYR A 56 14.67 0.70 1.48
CA TYR A 56 15.35 -0.03 0.41
C TYR A 56 16.76 -0.44 0.84
N LYS A 57 17.17 -1.65 0.46
CA LYS A 57 18.55 -2.14 0.71
C LYS A 57 19.62 -1.24 0.08
N CYS A 58 19.33 -0.58 -1.04
CA CYS A 58 20.28 0.35 -1.69
C CYS A 58 20.39 1.71 -1.00
N GLY A 59 19.48 2.04 -0.06
CA GLY A 59 19.56 3.24 0.77
C GLY A 59 19.37 4.57 0.04
N TRP A 60 18.76 4.58 -1.15
CA TRP A 60 18.47 5.82 -1.89
C TRP A 60 17.09 5.79 -2.56
N SER A 61 16.53 6.96 -2.82
CA SER A 61 15.25 7.14 -3.53
C SER A 61 15.32 8.36 -4.45
N PRO A 62 14.76 8.30 -5.67
CA PRO A 62 14.65 9.49 -6.52
C PRO A 62 13.75 10.58 -5.92
N PHE A 63 12.99 10.25 -4.88
CA PHE A 63 12.13 11.18 -4.17
C PHE A 63 12.80 11.80 -2.92
N GLU A 64 14.08 11.54 -2.62
CA GLU A 64 14.74 12.18 -1.47
C GLU A 64 14.59 13.71 -1.49
N GLY A 65 14.24 14.28 -0.34
CA GLY A 65 13.94 15.71 -0.20
C GLY A 65 12.53 16.12 -0.63
N GLN A 66 11.77 15.25 -1.30
CA GLN A 66 10.39 15.51 -1.69
C GLN A 66 9.46 15.34 -0.48
N THR A 67 8.59 16.34 -0.25
CA THR A 67 7.47 16.22 0.68
C THR A 67 6.20 15.80 -0.06
N PHE A 68 5.62 14.68 0.35
CA PHE A 68 4.26 14.27 -0.01
C PHE A 68 3.27 14.86 0.99
N GLN A 69 2.05 15.20 0.52
CA GLN A 69 1.00 15.77 1.38
C GLN A 69 0.32 14.73 2.28
N SER A 70 0.55 13.45 2.02
CA SER A 70 -0.13 12.33 2.66
C SER A 70 0.87 11.24 3.01
N SER A 71 0.52 10.41 3.99
CA SER A 71 1.37 9.32 4.45
C SER A 71 0.57 8.05 4.76
N VAL A 72 1.25 6.92 4.64
CA VAL A 72 0.70 5.61 5.01
C VAL A 72 0.85 5.43 6.52
N THR A 73 -0.27 5.34 7.22
CA THR A 73 -0.27 5.14 8.68
C THR A 73 -0.24 3.66 9.03
N HIS A 74 -0.98 2.83 8.30
CA HIS A 74 -1.11 1.40 8.59
C HIS A 74 -1.16 0.59 7.29
N THR A 75 -0.55 -0.60 7.33
CA THR A 75 -0.71 -1.62 6.29
C THR A 75 -1.03 -2.96 6.93
N LEU A 76 -2.11 -3.59 6.46
CA LEU A 76 -2.47 -4.96 6.78
C LEU A 76 -2.20 -5.84 5.57
N VAL A 77 -1.56 -6.98 5.80
CA VAL A 77 -1.34 -8.02 4.78
C VAL A 77 -1.96 -9.31 5.27
N SER A 78 -2.97 -9.79 4.53
CA SER A 78 -3.71 -11.01 4.86
C SER A 78 -4.25 -11.01 6.31
N GLY A 79 -4.73 -9.85 6.78
CA GLY A 79 -5.25 -9.64 8.13
C GLY A 79 -4.21 -9.32 9.20
N ASN A 80 -2.92 -9.29 8.86
CA ASN A 80 -1.85 -9.02 9.81
C ASN A 80 -1.37 -7.57 9.69
N LEU A 81 -1.32 -6.84 10.80
CA LEU A 81 -0.69 -5.52 10.84
C LEU A 81 0.83 -5.67 10.65
N VAL A 82 1.34 -5.20 9.51
CA VAL A 82 2.77 -5.30 9.14
C VAL A 82 3.48 -3.97 9.11
N TRP A 83 2.74 -2.87 9.06
CA TRP A 83 3.26 -1.51 9.13
C TRP A 83 2.36 -0.68 10.01
N ALA A 84 2.95 0.02 10.98
CA ALA A 84 2.29 1.03 11.79
C ALA A 84 3.33 2.02 12.31
N ASP A 85 3.00 3.31 12.32
CA ASP A 85 3.80 4.37 12.96
C ASP A 85 5.29 4.36 12.58
N GLY A 86 5.58 4.17 11.29
CA GLY A 86 6.96 4.17 10.79
C GLY A 86 7.75 2.87 11.04
N LYS A 87 7.11 1.84 11.60
CA LYS A 87 7.75 0.57 11.97
C LYS A 87 7.17 -0.58 11.16
N ILE A 88 8.08 -1.42 10.66
CA ILE A 88 7.73 -2.68 10.02
C ILE A 88 7.75 -3.83 11.04
N SER A 89 6.76 -4.72 10.97
CA SER A 89 6.79 -6.02 11.65
C SER A 89 7.09 -7.11 10.63
N THR A 90 8.08 -7.95 10.94
CA THR A 90 8.52 -9.08 10.12
C THR A 90 8.03 -10.43 10.63
N ASP A 91 7.31 -10.44 11.75
CA ASP A 91 6.90 -11.67 12.44
C ASP A 91 5.75 -12.39 11.73
N LYS A 92 5.07 -11.68 10.83
CA LYS A 92 3.88 -12.14 10.11
C LYS A 92 4.10 -11.98 8.62
N ILE A 93 3.94 -13.08 7.89
CA ILE A 93 4.18 -13.13 6.45
C ILE A 93 2.88 -13.09 5.65
N GLY A 94 2.96 -12.54 4.44
CA GLY A 94 1.87 -12.61 3.48
C GLY A 94 1.62 -14.03 2.99
N GLN A 95 0.45 -14.24 2.40
CA GLN A 95 0.05 -15.50 1.80
C GLN A 95 0.31 -15.46 0.29
N ARG A 96 0.69 -16.61 -0.30
CA ARG A 96 0.93 -16.73 -1.74
C ARG A 96 -0.34 -16.37 -2.52
N LEU A 97 -0.18 -15.62 -3.61
CA LEU A 97 -1.28 -15.33 -4.53
C LEU A 97 -1.75 -16.61 -5.24
N VAL A 98 -3.06 -16.75 -5.36
CA VAL A 98 -3.73 -17.78 -6.16
C VAL A 98 -4.42 -17.08 -7.31
N PHE A 99 -4.44 -17.72 -8.49
CA PHE A 99 -4.98 -17.14 -9.71
C PHE A 99 -6.04 -18.06 -10.30
N LYS A 100 -7.19 -17.50 -10.68
CA LYS A 100 -8.25 -18.18 -11.42
C LYS A 100 -8.05 -17.87 -12.90
N ARG A 101 -7.58 -18.85 -13.65
CA ARG A 101 -7.46 -18.82 -15.11
C ARG A 101 -8.35 -19.90 -15.70
#